data_AF-A0A819HDD0-F1
#
_entry.id   AF-A0A819HDD0-F1
#
_cell.length_a   1.000
_cell.length_b   1.000
_cell.length_c   1.000
_cell.angle_alpha   90.00
_cell.angle_beta   90.00
_cell.angle_gamma   90.00
#
_symmetry.space_group_name_H-M   'P 1'
#
loop_
_entity.id
_entity.type
_entity.pdbx_description
1 polymer ?
#
loop_
_entity_poly.entity_id
_entity_poly.type
_entity_poly.pdbx_seq_one_letter_code
_entity_poly.pdbx_strand_id
1 'polypeptide(L)'
;LPTYGPNDLLIKVTHVAQNPTDWKSVHFGAAKPGSIVGCDFAGEIVEVGEEAIGNYRRGERVAGCVPGGVNPEFGIRGAYSEYVVQEASLVFRYPSTV
;
A
#
# COMPACT_ATOMS: atom_id res chain seq x y z
N LEU A 1 -8.17 6.56 8.63
CA LEU A 1 -7.34 5.43 8.16
C LEU A 1 -8.17 4.58 7.20
N PRO A 2 -7.58 4.01 6.14
CA PRO A 2 -8.30 3.10 5.25
C PRO A 2 -8.76 1.85 5.99
N THR A 3 -9.92 1.31 5.59
CA THR A 3 -10.43 0.03 6.10
C THR A 3 -9.59 -1.12 5.53
N TYR A 4 -9.27 -2.11 6.35
CA TYR A 4 -8.52 -3.31 5.96
C TYR A 4 -9.33 -4.58 6.27
N GLY A 5 -9.12 -5.62 5.46
CA GLY A 5 -9.78 -6.91 5.59
C GLY A 5 -9.00 -7.90 6.47
N PRO A 6 -9.56 -9.11 6.66
CA PRO A 6 -8.96 -10.14 7.50
C PRO A 6 -7.60 -10.64 6.99
N ASN A 7 -7.33 -10.59 5.69
CA ASN A 7 -6.05 -11.00 5.10
C ASN A 7 -5.08 -9.83 4.86
N ASP A 8 -5.47 -8.61 5.23
CA ASP A 8 -4.72 -7.42 4.89
C ASP A 8 -3.80 -6.97 6.03
N LEU A 9 -2.83 -6.14 5.66
CA LEU A 9 -1.97 -5.40 6.57
C LEU A 9 -2.26 -3.91 6.38
N LEU A 10 -2.42 -3.18 7.48
CA LEU A 10 -2.38 -1.72 7.46
C LEU A 10 -0.94 -1.28 7.72
N ILE A 11 -0.36 -0.55 6.78
CA ILE A 11 1.06 -0.23 6.75
C ILE A 11 1.21 1.29 6.75
N LYS A 12 1.94 1.83 7.72
CA LYS A 12 2.36 3.23 7.72
C LYS A 12 3.50 3.39 6.74
N VAL A 13 3.27 4.17 5.69
CA VAL A 13 4.24 4.40 4.63
C VAL A 13 5.36 5.29 5.16
N THR A 14 6.60 4.92 4.87
CA THR A 14 7.80 5.70 5.22
C THR A 14 8.55 6.14 3.96
N HIS A 15 8.47 5.35 2.90
CA HIS A 15 9.13 5.60 1.62
C HIS A 15 8.21 5.16 0.48
N VAL A 16 8.32 5.84 -0.65
CA VAL A 16 7.64 5.51 -1.90
C VAL A 16 8.63 5.61 -3.06
N ALA A 17 8.38 4.90 -4.15
CA ALA A 17 9.13 5.06 -5.39
C ALA A 17 8.31 5.82 -6.44
N GLN A 18 9.01 6.53 -7.33
CA GLN A 18 8.39 7.15 -8.50
C GLN A 18 8.56 6.29 -9.74
N ASN A 19 7.44 5.92 -10.34
CA ASN A 19 7.39 5.07 -11.52
C ASN A 19 6.64 5.77 -12.66
N PRO A 20 6.86 5.35 -13.93
CA PRO A 20 6.10 5.88 -15.04
C PRO A 20 4.58 5.70 -14.91
N THR A 21 4.11 4.63 -14.25
CA THR A 21 2.66 4.39 -14.07
C THR A 21 1.97 5.53 -13.30
N ASP A 22 2.68 6.14 -12.35
CA ASP A 22 2.12 7.13 -11.43
C ASP A 22 1.67 8.38 -12.18
N TRP A 23 2.55 8.99 -12.97
CA TRP A 23 2.20 10.17 -13.76
C TRP A 23 1.36 9.81 -14.99
N LYS A 24 1.58 8.65 -15.62
CA LYS A 24 0.83 8.23 -16.81
C LYS A 24 -0.65 8.00 -16.48
N SER A 25 -0.94 7.43 -15.31
CA SER A 25 -2.32 7.20 -14.87
C SER A 25 -3.11 8.52 -14.79
N VAL A 26 -2.48 9.59 -14.31
CA VAL A 26 -3.06 10.93 -14.27
C VAL A 26 -3.14 11.54 -15.67
N HIS A 27 -2.03 11.55 -16.40
CA HIS A 27 -1.92 12.23 -17.69
C HIS A 27 -2.87 11.66 -18.75
N PHE A 28 -3.04 10.33 -18.79
CA PHE A 28 -3.92 9.66 -19.75
C PHE A 28 -5.34 9.43 -19.20
N GLY A 29 -5.69 9.99 -18.03
CA GLY A 29 -7.05 9.98 -17.50
C GLY A 29 -7.56 8.64 -16.96
N ALA A 30 -6.65 7.70 -16.67
CA ALA A 30 -6.98 6.44 -15.99
C ALA A 30 -7.33 6.67 -14.51
N ALA A 31 -6.51 7.48 -13.83
CA ALA A 31 -6.82 7.98 -12.48
C ALA A 31 -7.91 9.06 -12.57
N LYS A 32 -8.87 9.01 -11.65
CA LYS A 32 -9.96 9.99 -11.57
C LYS A 32 -9.67 11.01 -10.47
N PRO A 33 -10.28 12.20 -10.51
CA PRO A 33 -10.22 13.13 -9.37
C PRO A 33 -10.58 12.41 -8.07
N GLY A 34 -9.75 12.57 -7.03
CA GLY A 34 -9.89 11.87 -5.76
C GLY A 34 -9.15 10.52 -5.67
N SER A 35 -8.63 9.98 -6.77
CA SER A 35 -7.72 8.82 -6.73
C SER A 35 -6.40 9.18 -6.04
N ILE A 36 -5.84 8.21 -5.31
CA ILE A 36 -4.46 8.27 -4.82
C ILE A 36 -3.58 7.50 -5.81
N VAL A 37 -2.51 8.11 -6.30
CA VAL A 37 -1.53 7.46 -7.20
C VAL A 37 -0.34 6.89 -6.42
N GLY A 38 0.65 6.32 -7.10
CA GLY A 38 1.75 5.62 -6.47
C GLY A 38 1.51 4.11 -6.41
N CYS A 39 2.44 3.32 -6.91
CA CYS A 39 2.37 1.86 -6.84
C CYS A 39 3.28 1.23 -5.79
N ASP A 40 4.47 1.78 -5.54
CA ASP A 40 5.45 1.13 -4.65
C ASP A 40 5.57 1.84 -3.32
N PHE A 41 5.65 1.04 -2.24
CA PHE A 41 5.81 1.55 -0.89
C PHE A 41 6.78 0.70 -0.07
N ALA A 42 7.37 1.32 0.95
CA ALA A 42 7.98 0.64 2.08
C ALA A 42 7.57 1.33 3.38
N GLY A 43 7.34 0.54 4.42
CA GLY A 43 6.74 1.03 5.65
C GLY A 43 6.81 0.05 6.81
N GLU A 44 6.04 0.37 7.84
CA GLU A 44 5.90 -0.42 9.05
C GLU A 44 4.45 -0.87 9.21
N ILE A 45 4.24 -2.14 9.56
CA ILE A 45 2.91 -2.68 9.84
C ILE A 45 2.38 -2.05 11.13
N VAL A 46 1.24 -1.36 11.05
CA VAL A 46 0.55 -0.78 12.21
C VAL A 46 -0.65 -1.58 12.67
N GLU A 47 -1.30 -2.35 11.78
CA GLU A 47 -2.34 -3.32 12.13
C GLU A 47 -2.27 -4.55 11.21
N VAL A 48 -2.72 -5.70 11.71
CA VAL A 48 -2.72 -6.99 11.01
C VAL A 48 -4.15 -7.54 11.02
N GLY A 49 -4.68 -7.89 9.86
CA GLY A 49 -5.96 -8.58 9.74
C GLY A 49 -5.95 -9.96 10.39
N GLU A 50 -7.10 -10.41 10.90
CA GLU A 50 -7.21 -11.60 11.74
C GLU A 50 -6.61 -12.88 11.12
N GLU A 51 -6.78 -13.08 9.81
CA GLU A 51 -6.28 -14.25 9.08
C GLU A 51 -4.80 -14.11 8.67
N ALA A 52 -4.24 -12.91 8.75
CA ALA A 52 -2.81 -12.65 8.55
C ALA A 52 -1.99 -12.77 9.84
N ILE A 53 -2.64 -12.90 11.01
CA ILE A 53 -1.99 -13.07 12.31
C ILE A 53 -1.13 -14.34 12.31
N GLY A 54 0.05 -14.26 12.93
CA GLY A 54 1.00 -15.37 13.00
C GLY A 54 2.01 -15.36 11.86
N ASN A 55 1.57 -14.97 10.66
CA ASN A 55 2.47 -14.72 9.54
C ASN A 55 3.13 -13.36 9.63
N TYR A 56 2.43 -12.32 10.12
CA TYR A 56 2.96 -10.96 10.29
C TYR A 56 2.65 -10.40 11.68
N ARG A 57 3.38 -9.35 12.06
CA ARG A 57 3.22 -8.65 13.35
C ARG A 57 3.36 -7.14 13.18
N ARG A 58 2.70 -6.39 14.06
CA ARG A 58 2.89 -4.94 14.18
C ARG A 58 4.36 -4.61 14.45
N GLY A 59 4.84 -3.51 13.88
CA GLY A 59 6.23 -3.06 13.98
C GLY A 59 7.18 -3.71 12.96
N GLU A 60 6.75 -4.74 12.22
CA GLU A 60 7.58 -5.30 11.16
C GLU A 60 7.69 -4.33 9.98
N ARG A 61 8.88 -4.27 9.38
CA ARG A 61 9.16 -3.46 8.19
C ARG A 61 8.90 -4.29 6.93
N VAL A 62 8.04 -3.76 6.07
CA VAL A 62 7.63 -4.43 4.83
C VAL A 62 7.64 -3.47 3.66
N ALA A 63 7.84 -4.02 2.47
CA ALA A 63 7.68 -3.33 1.21
C ALA A 63 6.76 -4.13 0.30
N GLY A 64 6.21 -3.47 -0.70
CA GLY A 64 5.31 -4.09 -1.65
C GLY A 64 4.86 -3.12 -2.72
N CYS A 65 3.99 -3.61 -3.59
CA CYS A 65 3.28 -2.80 -4.57
C CYS A 65 1.79 -2.80 -4.26
N VAL A 66 1.07 -1.75 -4.64
CA VAL A 66 -0.38 -1.59 -4.52
C VAL A 66 -0.91 -0.95 -5.81
N PRO A 67 -2.13 -1.26 -6.27
CA PRO A 67 -2.72 -0.54 -7.39
C PRO A 67 -2.92 0.94 -7.03
N GLY A 68 -2.15 1.82 -7.67
CA GLY A 68 -2.33 3.27 -7.62
C GLY A 68 -3.27 3.76 -8.73
N GLY A 69 -3.94 4.88 -8.49
CA GLY A 69 -4.82 5.53 -9.47
C GLY A 69 -6.17 4.83 -9.66
N VAL A 70 -6.55 3.94 -8.74
CA VAL A 70 -7.85 3.25 -8.78
C VAL A 70 -8.99 4.27 -8.63
N ASN A 71 -10.09 4.05 -9.35
CA ASN A 71 -11.29 4.88 -9.19
C ASN A 71 -11.77 4.79 -7.72
N PRO A 72 -11.93 5.92 -7.01
CA PRO A 72 -12.33 5.92 -5.60
C PRO A 72 -13.64 5.20 -5.30
N GLU A 73 -14.53 5.07 -6.30
CA GLU A 73 -15.78 4.29 -6.19
C GLU A 73 -15.55 2.81 -5.87
N PHE A 74 -14.38 2.26 -6.22
CA PHE A 74 -13.98 0.89 -5.91
C PHE A 74 -13.07 0.79 -4.68
N GLY A 75 -12.95 1.88 -3.92
CA GLY A 75 -12.10 1.99 -2.75
C GLY A 75 -10.84 2.82 -3.00
N ILE A 76 -10.42 3.54 -1.96
CA ILE A 76 -9.23 4.39 -2.00
C ILE A 76 -8.00 3.51 -1.78
N ARG A 77 -7.12 3.48 -2.79
CA ARG A 77 -5.83 2.79 -2.77
C ARG A 77 -4.77 3.63 -3.48
N GLY A 78 -3.50 3.46 -3.11
CA GLY A 78 -2.35 4.13 -3.71
C GLY A 78 -1.24 4.41 -2.70
N ALA A 79 0.01 4.25 -3.15
CA ALA A 79 1.18 4.34 -2.28
C ALA A 79 1.53 5.77 -1.86
N TYR A 80 1.12 6.80 -2.61
CA TYR A 80 1.39 8.21 -2.26
C TYR A 80 0.41 8.71 -1.20
N SER A 81 0.42 8.03 -0.06
CA SER A 81 -0.41 8.26 1.09
C SER A 81 0.37 7.91 2.36
N GLU A 82 -0.09 8.38 3.52
CA GLU A 82 0.55 8.06 4.80
C GLU A 82 0.33 6.58 5.20
N TYR A 83 -0.72 5.94 4.68
CA TYR A 83 -1.10 4.56 5.02
C TYR A 83 -1.60 3.79 3.80
N VAL A 84 -1.10 2.57 3.64
CA VAL A 84 -1.52 1.63 2.59
C VAL A 84 -2.10 0.39 3.24
N VAL A 85 -3.19 -0.12 2.64
CA VAL A 85 -3.71 -1.46 2.90
C VAL A 85 -3.25 -2.37 1.78
N GLN A 86 -2.63 -3.50 2.12
CA GLN A 86 -2.26 -4.52 1.15
C GLN A 86 -2.43 -5.91 1.75
N GLU A 87 -2.85 -6.86 0.92
CA GLU A 87 -2.94 -8.28 1.24
C GLU A 87 -1.57 -8.80 1.71
N ALA A 88 -1.55 -9.53 2.81
CA ALA A 88 -0.33 -10.01 3.45
C ALA A 88 0.55 -10.88 2.51
N SER A 89 -0.06 -11.55 1.52
CA SER A 89 0.64 -12.36 0.53
C SER A 89 1.42 -11.55 -0.51
N LEU A 90 1.10 -10.26 -0.67
CA LEU A 90 1.67 -9.35 -1.68
C LEU A 90 2.73 -8.40 -1.12
N VAL A 91 3.15 -8.61 0.12
CA VAL A 91 4.24 -7.84 0.74
C VAL A 91 5.42 -8.75 1.07
N PHE A 92 6.59 -8.15 1.21
CA PHE A 92 7.80 -8.83 1.63
C PHE A 92 8.52 -8.05 2.74
N ARG A 93 9.13 -8.78 3.67
CA ARG A 93 10.02 -8.19 4.68
C ARG A 93 11.33 -7.79 4.02
N TYR A 94 11.92 -6.72 4.52
CA TYR A 94 13.28 -6.33 4.16
C TYR A 94 14.12 -6.13 5.43
N PRO A 95 15.44 -6.38 5.37
CA PRO A 95 16.29 -6.34 6.55
C PRO A 95 16.44 -4.90 7.07
N SER A 96 16.66 -4.78 8.38
CA SER A 96 16.90 -3.49 9.03
C SER A 96 18.27 -2.90 8.73
N THR A 97 19.20 -3.72 8.23
CA THR A 97 20.58 -3.38 7.86
C THR A 97 20.98 -4.13 6.60
N VAL A 98 21.77 -3.49 5.72
CA VAL A 98 22.41 -4.12 4.55
C VAL A 98 23.82 -4.56 4.91
#